data_AF-A0A8T5LL79-F1
#
_entry.id   AF-A0A8T5LL79-F1
#
_cell.length_a   1.000
_cell.length_b   1.000
_cell.length_c   1.000
_cell.angle_alpha   90.00
_cell.angle_beta   90.00
_cell.angle_gamma   90.00
#
_symmetry.space_group_name_H-M   'P 1'
#
loop_
_entity.id
_entity.type
_entity.pdbx_description
1 polymer ?
#
loop_
_entity_poly.entity_id
_entity_poly.type
_entity_poly.pdbx_seq_one_letter_code
_entity_poly.pdbx_strand_id
1 'polypeptide(L)'
;NVEKAFEHYDKCSDEDTQSYLFNNIFAPAQDLLYKVMIDNFKQIFANNDESKLKKKEIKKVVVEGLKEYFKIARPKINEIIREIKDEEEQYDILTQYYDSELTISGQENEQDKQSLKKIIDTALKDKNYNIGKLKRDLITKKEVYTEILQKNYTKKEAEKLLRNIHPLLIMDYLKEELDKQGMYIHNATKFYTQNLDELIEIRNTIILKKDLEKHGLDYKPKEEKK
;
A
#
# COMPACT_ATOMS: atom_id res chain seq x y z
N ASN A 1 -8.93 11.11 -21.65
CA ASN A 1 -8.32 10.29 -22.73
C ASN A 1 -7.81 9.01 -22.08
N VAL A 2 -8.25 7.85 -22.56
CA VAL A 2 -7.92 6.52 -22.02
C VAL A 2 -6.43 6.20 -22.18
N GLU A 3 -5.86 6.53 -23.33
CA GLU A 3 -4.44 6.35 -23.64
C GLU A 3 -3.55 7.03 -22.59
N LYS A 4 -3.77 8.32 -22.33
CA LYS A 4 -3.05 9.07 -21.29
C LYS A 4 -3.19 8.49 -19.89
N ALA A 5 -4.32 7.84 -19.59
CA ALA A 5 -4.53 7.20 -18.30
C ALA A 5 -3.70 5.91 -18.18
N PHE A 6 -3.56 5.15 -19.26
CA PHE A 6 -2.64 4.02 -19.32
C PHE A 6 -1.17 4.46 -19.34
N GLU A 7 -0.80 5.53 -20.04
CA GLU A 7 0.57 6.08 -19.98
C GLU A 7 0.96 6.48 -18.56
N HIS A 8 0.03 7.11 -17.81
CA HIS A 8 0.23 7.43 -16.41
C HIS A 8 0.35 6.18 -15.55
N TYR A 9 -0.51 5.17 -15.78
CA TYR A 9 -0.43 3.88 -15.10
C TYR A 9 0.94 3.23 -15.29
N ASP A 10 1.39 3.11 -16.55
CA ASP A 10 2.66 2.50 -16.95
C ASP A 10 3.84 3.23 -16.29
N LYS A 11 3.81 4.57 -16.29
CA LYS A 11 4.84 5.39 -15.63
C LYS A 11 4.89 5.18 -14.11
N CYS A 12 3.74 5.05 -13.45
CA CYS A 12 3.70 4.78 -12.01
C CYS A 12 4.18 3.36 -11.68
N SER A 13 3.91 2.40 -12.57
CA SER A 13 4.33 1.00 -12.43
C SER A 13 5.78 0.74 -12.84
N ASP A 14 6.47 1.71 -13.41
CA ASP A 14 7.88 1.59 -13.79
C ASP A 14 8.82 1.41 -12.59
N GLU A 15 9.88 0.61 -12.77
CA GLU A 15 10.84 0.25 -11.71
C GLU A 15 11.60 1.45 -11.16
N ASP A 16 11.94 2.45 -11.97
CA ASP A 16 12.66 3.65 -11.51
C ASP A 16 11.75 4.50 -10.62
N THR A 17 10.48 4.64 -11.02
CA THR A 17 9.47 5.35 -10.21
C THR A 17 9.22 4.64 -8.89
N GLN A 18 9.07 3.32 -8.92
CA GLN A 18 8.89 2.52 -7.72
C GLN A 18 10.10 2.62 -6.78
N SER A 19 11.32 2.51 -7.33
CA SER A 19 12.57 2.66 -6.60
C SER A 19 12.72 4.05 -6.00
N TYR A 20 12.36 5.09 -6.74
CA TYR A 20 12.36 6.47 -6.23
C TYR A 20 11.41 6.63 -5.04
N LEU A 21 10.18 6.13 -5.14
CA LEU A 21 9.18 6.20 -4.07
C LEU A 21 9.64 5.44 -2.82
N PHE A 22 10.21 4.25 -2.99
CA PHE A 22 10.76 3.48 -1.87
C PHE A 22 11.88 4.24 -1.17
N ASN A 23 12.92 4.63 -1.91
CA ASN A 23 14.15 5.21 -1.36
C ASN A 23 13.96 6.62 -0.78
N ASN A 24 13.03 7.41 -1.31
CA ASN A 24 12.90 8.82 -0.94
C ASN A 24 11.67 9.12 -0.07
N ILE A 25 10.69 8.22 0.00
CA ILE A 25 9.44 8.45 0.73
C ILE A 25 9.20 7.34 1.75
N PHE A 26 8.96 6.11 1.30
CA PHE A 26 8.43 5.07 2.19
C PHE A 26 9.48 4.54 3.17
N ALA A 27 10.68 4.18 2.70
CA ALA A 27 11.73 3.70 3.59
C ALA A 27 12.17 4.78 4.60
N PRO A 28 12.46 6.04 4.22
CA PRO A 28 12.78 7.09 5.19
C PRO A 28 11.66 7.40 6.19
N ALA A 29 10.40 7.41 5.74
CA ALA A 29 9.25 7.64 6.63
C ALA A 29 9.10 6.51 7.64
N GLN A 30 9.27 5.26 7.21
CA GLN A 30 9.21 4.08 8.08
C GLN A 30 10.38 4.04 9.05
N ASP A 31 11.59 4.33 8.59
CA ASP A 31 12.76 4.47 9.45
C ASP A 31 12.52 5.46 10.58
N LEU A 32 11.92 6.61 10.26
CA LEU A 32 11.66 7.65 11.24
C LEU A 32 10.53 7.26 12.21
N LEU A 33 9.44 6.66 11.71
CA LEU A 33 8.36 6.09 12.54
C LEU A 33 8.92 5.18 13.63
N TYR A 34 9.64 4.15 13.21
CA TYR A 34 10.16 3.15 14.14
C TYR A 34 11.26 3.71 15.03
N LYS A 35 12.15 4.57 14.51
CA LYS A 35 13.18 5.22 15.33
C LYS A 35 12.56 6.00 16.48
N VAL A 36 11.59 6.88 16.19
CA VAL A 36 10.89 7.69 17.20
C VAL A 36 10.19 6.81 18.22
N MET A 37 9.48 5.78 17.75
CA MET A 37 8.81 4.85 18.65
C MET A 37 9.79 4.14 19.59
N ILE A 38 10.86 3.55 19.05
CA ILE A 38 11.85 2.80 19.83
C ILE A 38 12.58 3.71 20.82
N ASP A 39 12.99 4.91 20.41
CA ASP A 39 13.72 5.84 21.28
C ASP A 39 12.84 6.36 22.42
N ASN A 40 11.57 6.69 22.15
CA ASN A 40 10.63 7.08 23.19
C ASN A 40 10.29 5.93 24.14
N PHE A 41 10.17 4.69 23.63
CA PHE A 41 10.03 3.53 24.50
C PHE A 41 11.26 3.34 25.40
N LYS A 42 12.48 3.56 24.91
CA LYS A 42 13.68 3.50 25.77
C LYS A 42 13.64 4.55 26.87
N GLN A 43 13.18 5.77 26.58
CA GLN A 43 13.09 6.84 27.58
C GLN A 43 12.06 6.56 28.66
N ILE A 44 10.87 6.09 28.28
CA ILE A 44 9.77 5.80 29.22
C ILE A 44 10.11 4.61 30.14
N PHE A 45 10.85 3.63 29.62
CA PHE A 45 11.16 2.39 30.34
C PHE A 45 12.63 2.27 30.78
N ALA A 46 13.37 3.39 30.84
CA ALA A 46 14.80 3.42 31.19
C ALA A 46 15.12 2.86 32.59
N ASN A 47 14.13 2.80 33.49
CA ASN A 47 14.28 2.37 34.88
C ASN A 47 13.92 0.89 35.12
N ASN A 48 14.05 0.02 34.11
CA ASN A 48 13.89 -1.44 34.17
C ASN A 48 12.50 -2.00 34.53
N ASP A 49 11.48 -1.19 34.81
CA ASP A 49 10.09 -1.70 34.88
C ASP A 49 9.48 -1.84 33.48
N GLU A 50 10.14 -2.63 32.63
CA GLU A 50 9.67 -3.04 31.31
C GLU A 50 8.42 -3.96 31.39
N SER A 51 7.98 -4.33 32.59
CA SER A 51 6.98 -5.37 32.85
C SER A 51 5.53 -4.94 32.65
N LYS A 52 5.25 -3.62 32.65
CA LYS A 52 3.88 -3.09 32.51
C LYS A 52 3.77 -2.01 31.46
N LEU A 53 3.11 -2.35 30.35
CA LEU A 53 2.74 -1.40 29.32
C LEU A 53 1.66 -0.44 29.83
N LYS A 54 1.96 0.86 29.90
CA LYS A 54 0.97 1.88 30.27
C LYS A 54 0.25 2.39 29.01
N LYS A 55 -1.05 2.09 28.89
CA LYS A 55 -1.88 2.44 27.71
C LYS A 55 -1.65 3.86 27.20
N LYS A 56 -1.71 4.87 28.09
CA LYS A 56 -1.55 6.28 27.70
C LYS A 56 -0.16 6.57 27.13
N GLU A 57 0.89 6.06 27.76
CA GLU A 57 2.27 6.25 27.30
C GLU A 57 2.51 5.58 25.95
N ILE A 58 2.05 4.34 25.78
CA ILE A 58 2.20 3.62 24.50
C ILE A 58 1.46 4.33 23.36
N LYS A 59 0.20 4.74 23.57
CA LYS A 59 -0.57 5.46 22.55
C LYS A 59 0.12 6.78 22.16
N LYS A 60 0.65 7.53 23.12
CA LYS A 60 1.39 8.77 22.86
C LYS A 60 2.63 8.52 21.98
N VAL A 61 3.41 7.49 22.30
CA VAL A 61 4.59 7.13 21.48
C VAL A 61 4.21 6.76 20.05
N VAL A 62 3.12 6.00 19.87
CA VAL A 62 2.62 5.63 18.54
C VAL A 62 2.18 6.89 17.76
N VAL A 63 1.46 7.81 18.41
CA VAL A 63 1.04 9.09 17.80
C VAL A 63 2.25 9.91 17.35
N GLU A 64 3.28 10.05 18.19
CA GLU A 64 4.49 10.80 17.85
C GLU A 64 5.22 10.17 16.66
N GLY A 65 5.35 8.85 16.64
CA GLY A 65 5.93 8.13 15.51
C GLY A 65 5.13 8.32 14.22
N LEU A 66 3.80 8.17 14.27
CA LEU A 66 2.93 8.30 13.09
C LEU A 66 2.90 9.73 12.54
N LYS A 67 3.02 10.75 13.40
CA LYS A 67 3.18 12.14 12.94
C LYS A 67 4.43 12.33 12.10
N GLU A 68 5.56 11.75 12.52
CA GLU A 68 6.80 11.83 11.73
C GLU A 68 6.72 10.99 10.45
N TYR A 69 6.04 9.83 10.46
CA TYR A 69 5.72 9.09 9.25
C TYR A 69 4.95 9.96 8.24
N PHE A 70 3.80 10.51 8.65
CA PHE A 70 2.92 11.26 7.75
C PHE A 70 3.50 12.60 7.33
N LYS A 71 4.41 13.19 8.10
CA LYS A 71 5.16 14.39 7.68
C LYS A 71 5.92 14.16 6.37
N ILE A 72 6.39 12.94 6.11
CA ILE A 72 7.10 12.56 4.90
C ILE A 72 6.14 11.94 3.88
N ALA A 73 5.39 10.90 4.28
CA ALA A 73 4.60 10.11 3.34
C ALA A 73 3.28 10.78 2.89
N ARG A 74 2.64 11.57 3.78
CA ARG A 74 1.33 12.22 3.55
C ARG A 74 1.18 13.53 4.33
N PRO A 75 1.84 14.63 3.91
CA PRO A 75 1.85 15.88 4.68
C PRO A 75 0.46 16.41 5.04
N LYS A 76 -0.54 16.23 4.17
CA LYS A 76 -1.94 16.62 4.41
C LYS A 76 -2.59 15.93 5.61
N ILE A 77 -2.28 14.65 5.87
CA ILE A 77 -2.78 13.94 7.05
C ILE A 77 -2.18 14.56 8.32
N ASN A 78 -0.89 14.91 8.28
CA ASN A 78 -0.23 15.56 9.40
C ASN A 78 -0.80 16.96 9.68
N GLU A 79 -1.24 17.70 8.65
CA GLU A 79 -1.93 18.99 8.81
C GLU A 79 -3.27 18.83 9.53
N ILE A 80 -4.12 17.89 9.08
CA ILE A 80 -5.43 17.61 9.71
C ILE A 80 -5.28 17.25 11.18
N ILE A 81 -4.29 16.41 11.51
CA ILE A 81 -4.07 15.94 12.88
C ILE A 81 -3.62 17.05 13.85
N ARG A 82 -2.99 18.12 13.36
CA ARG A 82 -2.58 19.25 14.21
C ARG A 82 -3.76 20.03 14.79
N GLU A 83 -4.91 19.97 14.14
CA GLU A 83 -6.13 20.66 14.59
C GLU A 83 -6.86 19.89 15.70
N ILE A 84 -6.56 18.60 15.84
CA ILE A 84 -7.17 17.72 16.84
C ILE A 84 -6.41 17.87 18.16
N LYS A 85 -7.11 18.24 19.23
CA LYS A 85 -6.49 18.40 20.56
C LYS A 85 -6.49 17.12 21.40
N ASP A 86 -7.44 16.23 21.16
CA ASP A 86 -7.59 15.01 21.95
C ASP A 86 -6.56 13.94 21.53
N GLU A 87 -5.79 13.42 22.49
CA GLU A 87 -4.72 12.46 22.23
C GLU A 87 -5.26 11.07 21.84
N GLU A 88 -6.44 10.68 22.32
CA GLU A 88 -7.03 9.37 22.01
C GLU A 88 -7.65 9.40 20.60
N GLU A 89 -8.29 10.50 20.23
CA GLU A 89 -8.78 10.77 18.87
C GLU A 89 -7.63 10.82 17.85
N GLN A 90 -6.53 11.53 18.17
CA GLN A 90 -5.33 11.51 17.32
C GLN A 90 -4.81 10.09 17.11
N TYR A 91 -4.74 9.28 18.18
CA TYR A 91 -4.32 7.90 18.08
C TYR A 91 -5.22 7.08 17.16
N ASP A 92 -6.54 7.16 17.35
CA ASP A 92 -7.49 6.37 16.57
C ASP A 92 -7.47 6.75 15.08
N ILE A 93 -7.43 8.05 14.76
CA ILE A 93 -7.40 8.53 13.38
C ILE A 93 -6.07 8.15 12.70
N LEU A 94 -4.93 8.43 13.34
CA LEU A 94 -3.62 8.14 12.76
C LEU A 94 -3.43 6.64 12.50
N THR A 95 -3.79 5.80 13.47
CA THR A 95 -3.67 4.35 13.31
C THR A 95 -4.65 3.81 12.27
N GLN A 96 -5.87 4.35 12.18
CA GLN A 96 -6.83 3.98 11.15
C GLN A 96 -6.33 4.34 9.75
N TYR A 97 -5.83 5.57 9.55
CA TYR A 97 -5.26 5.96 8.26
C TYR A 97 -4.09 5.05 7.87
N TYR A 98 -3.16 4.85 8.80
CA TYR A 98 -1.99 4.00 8.56
C TYR A 98 -2.38 2.56 8.22
N ASP A 99 -3.27 1.94 9.00
CA ASP A 99 -3.73 0.57 8.75
C ASP A 99 -4.55 0.45 7.46
N SER A 100 -5.27 1.49 7.06
CA SER A 100 -5.98 1.53 5.77
C SER A 100 -5.01 1.55 4.58
N GLU A 101 -3.81 2.10 4.75
CA GLU A 101 -2.76 2.05 3.73
C GLU A 101 -2.06 0.69 3.70
N LEU A 102 -2.11 -0.09 4.79
CA LEU A 102 -1.60 -1.47 4.87
C LEU A 102 -2.57 -2.53 4.34
N THR A 103 -3.79 -2.15 3.99
CA THR A 103 -4.80 -3.09 3.51
C THR A 103 -4.62 -3.39 2.02
N ILE A 104 -4.34 -4.64 1.67
CA ILE A 104 -4.31 -5.13 0.29
C ILE A 104 -5.74 -5.50 -0.14
N SER A 105 -6.23 -4.94 -1.25
CA SER A 105 -7.55 -5.28 -1.82
C SER A 105 -7.66 -6.80 -2.07
N GLY A 106 -8.68 -7.45 -1.51
CA GLY A 106 -8.93 -8.89 -1.69
C GLY A 106 -8.31 -9.82 -0.63
N GLN A 107 -7.64 -9.28 0.40
CA GLN A 107 -7.07 -10.06 1.51
C GLN A 107 -7.52 -9.54 2.88
N GLU A 108 -8.84 -9.50 3.10
CA GLU A 108 -9.45 -9.06 4.37
C GLU A 108 -8.95 -9.88 5.58
N ASN A 109 -8.67 -11.17 5.39
CA ASN A 109 -8.14 -12.04 6.44
C ASN A 109 -6.66 -11.75 6.81
N GLU A 110 -5.91 -11.04 5.97
CA GLU A 110 -4.52 -10.64 6.28
C GLU A 110 -4.42 -9.25 6.90
N GLN A 111 -5.47 -8.43 6.79
CA GLN A 111 -5.56 -7.11 7.41
C GLN A 111 -5.30 -7.19 8.92
N ASP A 112 -5.82 -8.26 9.52
CA ASP A 112 -5.68 -8.63 10.92
C ASP A 112 -4.26 -9.06 11.33
N LYS A 113 -3.37 -9.34 10.38
CA LYS A 113 -1.95 -9.67 10.61
C LYS A 113 -1.02 -8.50 10.31
N GLN A 114 -1.52 -7.47 9.62
CA GLN A 114 -0.74 -6.32 9.19
C GLN A 114 -1.15 -5.01 9.90
N SER A 115 -2.13 -4.99 10.80
CA SER A 115 -2.51 -3.77 11.54
C SER A 115 -1.52 -3.38 12.65
N LEU A 116 -1.04 -2.13 12.61
CA LEU A 116 -0.27 -1.53 13.71
C LEU A 116 -1.16 -1.39 14.96
N LYS A 117 -2.39 -0.90 14.79
CA LYS A 117 -3.34 -0.73 15.90
C LYS A 117 -3.53 -2.03 16.66
N LYS A 118 -3.72 -3.13 15.94
CA LYS A 118 -3.94 -4.46 16.53
C LYS A 118 -2.71 -4.99 17.27
N ILE A 119 -1.50 -4.73 16.79
CA ILE A 119 -0.26 -5.06 17.53
C ILE A 119 -0.26 -4.32 18.87
N ILE A 120 -0.54 -3.01 18.86
CA ILE A 120 -0.60 -2.18 20.07
C ILE A 120 -1.71 -2.66 21.01
N ASP A 121 -2.92 -2.85 20.51
CA ASP A 121 -4.07 -3.28 21.33
C ASP A 121 -3.86 -4.68 21.92
N THR A 122 -3.23 -5.59 21.18
CA THR A 122 -2.87 -6.93 21.69
C THR A 122 -1.84 -6.80 22.80
N ALA A 123 -0.80 -5.99 22.59
CA ALA A 123 0.22 -5.74 23.60
C ALA A 123 -0.39 -5.16 24.88
N LEU A 124 -1.34 -4.24 24.77
CA LEU A 124 -1.99 -3.62 25.93
C LEU A 124 -2.95 -4.54 26.69
N LYS A 125 -3.48 -5.59 26.04
CA LYS A 125 -4.41 -6.55 26.65
C LYS A 125 -3.70 -7.77 27.25
N ASP A 126 -2.59 -8.20 26.65
CA ASP A 126 -1.84 -9.38 27.08
C ASP A 126 -0.91 -9.03 28.26
N LYS A 127 -1.20 -9.61 29.43
CA LYS A 127 -0.42 -9.40 30.66
C LYS A 127 1.02 -9.91 30.57
N ASN A 128 1.31 -10.81 29.64
CA ASN A 128 2.66 -11.34 29.41
C ASN A 128 3.44 -10.52 28.37
N TYR A 129 2.82 -9.47 27.84
CA TYR A 129 3.40 -8.63 26.81
C TYR A 129 4.17 -7.48 27.48
N ASN A 130 5.47 -7.42 27.20
CA ASN A 130 6.36 -6.39 27.72
C ASN A 130 6.87 -5.49 26.59
N ILE A 131 7.56 -4.41 26.95
CA ILE A 131 8.05 -3.47 25.93
C ILE A 131 9.10 -4.10 25.02
N GLY A 132 9.92 -5.04 25.51
CA GLY A 132 10.86 -5.79 24.69
C GLY A 132 10.18 -6.60 23.57
N LYS A 133 9.07 -7.27 23.88
CA LYS A 133 8.23 -7.98 22.90
C LYS A 133 7.60 -7.00 21.91
N LEU A 134 7.08 -5.86 22.38
CA LEU A 134 6.50 -4.85 21.50
C LEU A 134 7.52 -4.29 20.50
N LYS A 135 8.71 -3.93 20.98
CA LYS A 135 9.81 -3.44 20.15
C LYS A 135 10.18 -4.47 19.07
N ARG A 136 10.24 -5.75 19.41
CA ARG A 136 10.51 -6.83 18.45
C ARG A 136 9.42 -6.97 17.39
N ASP A 137 8.17 -7.08 17.79
CA ASP A 137 7.03 -7.24 16.85
C ASP A 137 6.96 -6.05 15.87
N LEU A 138 7.19 -4.84 16.38
CA LEU A 138 7.27 -3.63 15.56
C LEU A 138 8.42 -3.70 14.54
N ILE A 139 9.64 -4.02 14.97
CA ILE A 139 10.81 -4.11 14.09
C ILE A 139 10.61 -5.18 13.01
N THR A 140 10.10 -6.36 13.37
CA THR A 140 9.85 -7.46 12.42
C THR A 140 8.85 -7.07 11.34
N LYS A 141 7.93 -6.13 11.62
CA LYS A 141 6.92 -5.67 10.66
C LYS A 141 7.38 -4.53 9.78
N LYS A 142 8.48 -3.87 10.11
CA LYS A 142 8.95 -2.68 9.40
C LYS A 142 9.15 -2.90 7.90
N GLU A 143 9.90 -3.92 7.53
CA GLU A 143 10.21 -4.20 6.11
C GLU A 143 8.93 -4.56 5.34
N VAL A 144 8.11 -5.43 5.93
CA VAL A 144 6.82 -5.83 5.36
C VAL A 144 5.88 -4.63 5.17
N TYR A 145 5.77 -3.75 6.16
CA TYR A 145 4.95 -2.55 6.04
C TYR A 145 5.47 -1.58 4.99
N THR A 146 6.79 -1.41 4.90
CA THR A 146 7.40 -0.53 3.90
C THR A 146 7.02 -0.97 2.49
N GLU A 147 7.16 -2.28 2.19
CA GLU A 147 6.81 -2.84 0.89
C GLU A 147 5.31 -2.72 0.59
N ILE A 148 4.45 -3.08 1.56
CA ILE A 148 2.98 -3.00 1.38
C ILE A 148 2.54 -1.56 1.13
N LEU A 149 3.03 -0.59 1.90
CA LEU A 149 2.66 0.82 1.76
C LEU A 149 3.07 1.39 0.41
N GLN A 150 4.30 1.09 -0.04
CA GLN A 150 4.76 1.46 -1.36
C GLN A 150 3.85 0.85 -2.44
N LYS A 151 3.65 -0.47 -2.39
CA LYS A 151 2.84 -1.19 -3.40
C LYS A 151 1.42 -0.64 -3.48
N ASN A 152 0.78 -0.44 -2.32
CA ASN A 152 -0.59 0.08 -2.27
C ASN A 152 -0.68 1.53 -2.73
N TYR A 153 0.30 2.37 -2.40
CA TYR A 153 0.34 3.74 -2.91
C TYR A 153 0.52 3.77 -4.43
N THR A 154 1.50 3.02 -4.95
CA THR A 154 1.77 2.96 -6.38
C THR A 154 0.53 2.45 -7.13
N LYS A 155 -0.12 1.38 -6.65
CA LYS A 155 -1.37 0.88 -7.24
C LYS A 155 -2.45 1.96 -7.26
N LYS A 156 -2.71 2.62 -6.12
CA LYS A 156 -3.73 3.68 -6.02
C LYS A 156 -3.45 4.85 -6.95
N GLU A 157 -2.20 5.32 -7.03
CA GLU A 157 -1.83 6.44 -7.90
C GLU A 157 -1.82 6.04 -9.39
N ALA A 158 -1.40 4.83 -9.74
CA ALA A 158 -1.43 4.33 -11.10
C ALA A 158 -2.87 4.22 -11.63
N GLU A 159 -3.78 3.69 -10.81
CA GLU A 159 -5.19 3.47 -11.19
C GLU A 159 -6.05 4.73 -11.11
N LYS A 160 -5.56 5.80 -10.47
CA LYS A 160 -6.34 7.00 -10.17
C LYS A 160 -7.02 7.61 -11.39
N LEU A 161 -6.31 7.69 -12.52
CA LEU A 161 -6.90 8.23 -13.75
C LEU A 161 -7.86 7.24 -14.40
N LEU A 162 -7.54 5.95 -14.38
CA LEU A 162 -8.39 4.90 -14.95
C LEU A 162 -9.72 4.77 -14.20
N ARG A 163 -9.71 4.90 -12.87
CA ARG A 163 -10.93 4.84 -12.03
C ARG A 163 -11.94 5.97 -12.32
N ASN A 164 -11.49 7.07 -12.92
CA ASN A 164 -12.36 8.19 -13.30
C ASN A 164 -12.94 8.05 -14.73
N ILE A 165 -12.57 6.99 -15.45
CA ILE A 165 -13.03 6.73 -16.82
C ILE A 165 -14.13 5.67 -16.77
N HIS A 166 -15.17 5.88 -17.55
CA HIS A 166 -16.24 4.89 -17.69
C HIS A 166 -15.66 3.56 -18.23
N PRO A 167 -15.91 2.40 -17.60
CA PRO A 167 -15.28 1.13 -17.99
C PRO A 167 -15.44 0.76 -19.47
N LEU A 168 -16.61 1.04 -20.05
CA LEU A 168 -16.84 0.82 -21.49
C LEU A 168 -15.83 1.54 -22.39
N LEU A 169 -15.40 2.76 -22.04
CA LEU A 169 -14.40 3.48 -22.82
C LEU A 169 -13.01 2.82 -22.74
N ILE A 170 -12.70 2.23 -21.57
CA ILE A 170 -11.47 1.46 -21.37
C ILE A 170 -11.53 0.17 -22.21
N MET A 171 -12.67 -0.53 -22.17
CA MET A 171 -12.92 -1.74 -22.94
C MET A 171 -12.83 -1.49 -24.45
N ASP A 172 -13.47 -0.43 -24.96
CA ASP A 172 -13.44 -0.09 -26.38
C ASP A 172 -12.01 0.23 -26.85
N TYR A 173 -11.25 1.01 -26.07
CA TYR A 173 -9.84 1.27 -26.33
C TYR A 173 -9.00 -0.02 -26.35
N LEU A 174 -9.18 -0.89 -25.35
CA LEU A 174 -8.44 -2.16 -25.28
C LEU A 174 -8.81 -3.11 -26.41
N LYS A 175 -10.07 -3.13 -26.84
CA LYS A 175 -10.52 -3.90 -28.00
C LYS A 175 -9.82 -3.45 -29.27
N GLU A 176 -9.75 -2.14 -29.53
CA GLU A 176 -9.01 -1.60 -30.68
C GLU A 176 -7.52 -2.00 -30.65
N GLU A 177 -6.90 -1.95 -29.46
CA GLU A 177 -5.51 -2.38 -29.31
C GLU A 177 -5.33 -3.89 -29.50
N LEU A 178 -6.25 -4.74 -29.01
CA LEU A 178 -6.24 -6.18 -29.27
C LEU A 178 -6.35 -6.49 -30.77
N ASP A 179 -7.28 -5.83 -31.46
CA ASP A 179 -7.50 -6.00 -32.90
C ASP A 179 -6.24 -5.62 -33.69
N LYS A 180 -5.58 -4.51 -33.35
CA LYS A 180 -4.29 -4.10 -33.96
C LYS A 180 -3.18 -5.13 -33.75
N GLN A 181 -3.21 -5.87 -32.65
CA GLN A 181 -2.27 -6.94 -32.35
C GLN A 181 -2.73 -8.31 -32.88
N GLY A 182 -3.83 -8.39 -33.62
CA GLY A 182 -4.38 -9.65 -34.12
C GLY A 182 -4.79 -10.62 -33.00
N MET A 183 -5.16 -10.10 -31.82
CA MET A 183 -5.66 -10.88 -30.70
C MET A 183 -7.19 -10.95 -30.75
N TYR A 184 -7.75 -12.15 -30.55
CA TYR A 184 -9.19 -12.37 -30.66
C TYR A 184 -9.89 -12.40 -29.30
N ILE A 185 -10.99 -11.67 -29.16
CA ILE A 185 -11.87 -11.74 -27.99
C ILE A 185 -12.80 -12.94 -28.15
N HIS A 186 -12.47 -14.07 -27.53
CA HIS A 186 -13.26 -15.30 -27.63
C HIS A 186 -14.67 -15.21 -27.00
N ASN A 187 -14.85 -14.35 -25.99
CA ASN A 187 -16.13 -14.16 -25.31
C ASN A 187 -16.38 -12.67 -25.07
N ALA A 188 -17.14 -12.04 -25.96
CA ALA A 188 -17.47 -10.63 -25.88
C ALA A 188 -18.20 -10.28 -24.58
N THR A 189 -19.13 -11.12 -24.12
CA THR A 189 -19.85 -10.89 -22.86
C THR A 189 -18.89 -10.84 -21.68
N LYS A 190 -17.97 -11.81 -21.57
CA LYS A 190 -16.94 -11.83 -20.51
C LYS A 190 -16.07 -10.58 -20.56
N PHE A 191 -15.67 -10.15 -21.76
CA PHE A 191 -14.85 -8.95 -21.97
C PHE A 191 -15.56 -7.67 -21.48
N TYR A 192 -16.84 -7.50 -21.80
CA TYR A 192 -17.62 -6.32 -21.40
C TYR A 192 -18.10 -6.34 -19.94
N THR A 193 -17.77 -7.39 -19.18
CA THR A 193 -18.06 -7.50 -17.74
C THR A 193 -16.81 -7.46 -16.85
N GLN A 194 -15.61 -7.29 -17.43
CA GLN A 194 -14.35 -7.25 -16.68
C GLN A 194 -14.30 -6.04 -15.74
N ASN A 195 -13.69 -6.23 -14.57
CA ASN A 195 -13.33 -5.16 -13.65
C ASN A 195 -11.99 -4.50 -14.07
N LEU A 196 -11.62 -3.39 -13.40
CA LEU A 196 -10.41 -2.63 -13.77
C LEU A 196 -9.13 -3.46 -13.68
N ASP A 197 -8.98 -4.30 -12.66
CA ASP A 197 -7.77 -5.12 -12.47
C ASP A 197 -7.65 -6.13 -13.64
N GLU A 198 -8.76 -6.72 -14.06
CA GLU A 198 -8.81 -7.61 -15.24
C GLU A 198 -8.53 -6.86 -16.56
N LEU A 199 -9.01 -5.62 -16.70
CA LEU A 199 -8.70 -4.77 -17.87
C LEU A 199 -7.21 -4.39 -17.92
N ILE A 200 -6.57 -4.17 -16.77
CA ILE A 200 -5.13 -3.94 -16.66
C ILE A 200 -4.35 -5.20 -17.06
N GLU A 201 -4.80 -6.40 -16.69
CA GLU A 201 -4.17 -7.65 -17.14
C GLU A 201 -4.22 -7.83 -18.66
N ILE A 202 -5.35 -7.47 -19.28
CA ILE A 202 -5.48 -7.43 -20.74
C ILE A 202 -4.47 -6.45 -21.35
N ARG A 203 -4.36 -5.24 -20.79
CA ARG A 203 -3.38 -4.23 -21.21
C ARG A 203 -1.94 -4.75 -21.13
N ASN A 204 -1.57 -5.37 -20.01
CA ASN A 204 -0.24 -5.93 -19.81
C ASN A 204 0.08 -7.04 -20.82
N THR A 205 -0.93 -7.84 -21.18
CA THR A 205 -0.78 -8.86 -22.22
C THR A 205 -0.48 -8.25 -23.59
N ILE A 206 -1.15 -7.15 -23.94
CA ILE A 206 -0.88 -6.38 -25.18
C ILE A 206 0.56 -5.85 -25.18
N ILE A 207 1.04 -5.28 -24.07
CA ILE A 207 2.42 -4.77 -23.94
C ILE A 207 3.42 -5.90 -24.15
N LEU A 208 3.25 -7.00 -23.43
CA LEU A 208 4.15 -8.16 -23.51
C LEU A 208 4.26 -8.69 -24.93
N LYS A 209 3.14 -8.77 -25.66
CA LYS A 209 3.14 -9.19 -27.06
C LYS A 209 3.96 -8.23 -27.93
N LYS A 210 3.73 -6.91 -27.82
CA LYS A 210 4.50 -5.89 -28.57
C LYS A 210 6.00 -6.00 -28.29
N ASP A 211 6.39 -6.22 -27.04
CA ASP A 211 7.80 -6.36 -26.65
C ASP A 211 8.42 -7.65 -27.21
N LEU A 212 7.71 -8.78 -27.14
CA LEU A 212 8.20 -10.03 -27.74
C LEU A 212 8.39 -9.89 -29.24
N GLU A 213 7.43 -9.29 -29.97
CA GLU A 213 7.54 -9.07 -31.41
C GLU A 213 8.72 -8.16 -31.76
N LYS A 214 8.97 -7.11 -30.96
CA LYS A 214 10.15 -6.24 -31.10
C LYS A 214 11.47 -7.00 -30.94
N HIS A 215 11.48 -8.07 -30.15
CA HIS A 215 12.62 -8.95 -29.95
C HIS A 215 12.63 -10.19 -30.85
N GLY A 216 11.72 -10.27 -31.85
CA GLY A 216 11.63 -11.39 -32.78
C GLY A 216 11.13 -12.70 -32.15
N LEU A 217 10.39 -12.60 -31.04
CA LEU A 217 9.82 -13.72 -30.30
C LEU A 217 8.30 -13.78 -30.51
N ASP A 218 7.77 -15.00 -30.60
CA ASP A 218 6.32 -15.22 -30.74
C ASP A 218 5.61 -15.20 -29.38
N TYR A 219 4.53 -14.43 -29.27
CA TYR A 219 3.62 -14.51 -28.14
C TYR A 219 2.79 -15.80 -28.20
N LYS A 220 2.89 -16.64 -27.16
CA LYS A 220 2.03 -17.82 -26.97
C LYS A 220 1.05 -17.53 -25.82
N PRO A 221 -0.26 -17.44 -26.09
CA PRO A 221 -1.25 -17.28 -25.03
C PRO A 221 -1.16 -18.44 -24.04
N LYS A 222 -1.35 -18.19 -22.74
CA LYS A 222 -1.55 -19.29 -21.78
C LYS A 222 -2.86 -19.99 -22.14
N GLU A 223 -2.79 -21.29 -22.43
CA GLU A 223 -4.00 -22.10 -22.64
C GLU A 223 -4.88 -22.03 -21.38
N GLU A 224 -6.11 -21.51 -21.52
CA GLU A 224 -7.12 -21.62 -20.47
C GLU A 224 -7.43 -23.11 -20.29
N LYS A 225 -7.08 -23.69 -19.13
CA LYS A 225 -7.52 -25.04 -18.76
C LYS A 225 -9.06 -25.02 -18.71
N LYS A 226 -9.67 -25.75 -19.63
CA LYS A 226 -11.12 -25.99 -19.69
C LYS A 226 -11.64 -26.74 -18.47
#